data_AF-A0A8S3V1N9-F1
#
_entry.id   AF-A0A8S3V1N9-F1
#
_cell.length_a   1.000
_cell.length_b   1.000
_cell.length_c   1.000
_cell.angle_alpha   90.00
_cell.angle_beta   90.00
_cell.angle_gamma   90.00
#
_symmetry.space_group_name_H-M   'P 1'
#
loop_
_entity.id
_entity.type
_entity.pdbx_description
1 polymer ?
#
loop_
_entity_poly.entity_id
_entity_poly.type
_entity_poly.pdbx_seq_one_letter_code
_entity_poly.pdbx_strand_id
1 'polypeptide(L)'
;MVTNSIVKESYEKVNWNGKKLYSVLCEMAMKKTDNVNIKVLQNCVKRLVHYMKGLRNARKYESYNNLMQAEFRFPKSRPKPIKMKSDTSSVLNEQKIIKHLQYNIVQLKTKIANQNTSVLNQKIIRQAKIINKLKSENYGSGDPLYAATYLRDKGIPSIPIMRMRGSRFNTLFYNSAGTFYLAQHLIDYFIYSKSTLNFTQNYILKALQCNKLLSIIRALGIISKKITEPYLYISSDETLTAIEMGSIYQRLIDILQLSSQNLSFVLENQISLTFGPILLLCAVSESLFKISNIDSLTSEYIGKLCKCLKDKCCVLFKDFLDDGKFFNPSESLINDTKSCPPTNITVERLMGKLDSQLNSAPTSNISSIENRILFRNNNTSDWLNLKSTNKQKEIINSARIQNQTVMKTSKERKRIIYEEHIKYWDEEENEGEEYDLTVEELQTDLTENNLFIKGLLKFEALVEYQC
;
A
#
# COMPACT_ATOMS: atom_id res chain seq x y z
N MET A 1 11.21 -4.12 44.41
CA MET A 1 10.14 -4.91 43.75
C MET A 1 10.03 -4.45 42.30
N VAL A 2 10.00 -5.39 41.35
CA VAL A 2 9.80 -5.06 39.93
C VAL A 2 8.30 -5.07 39.65
N THR A 3 7.72 -3.95 39.20
CA THR A 3 6.29 -3.87 38.82
C THR A 3 6.10 -4.08 37.33
N ASN A 4 4.88 -4.42 36.90
CA ASN A 4 4.56 -4.58 35.48
C ASN A 4 4.77 -3.30 34.65
N SER A 5 4.61 -2.12 35.28
CA SER A 5 4.92 -0.83 34.66
C SER A 5 6.39 -0.71 34.25
N ILE A 6 7.29 -1.06 35.18
CA ILE A 6 8.74 -1.02 34.97
C ILE A 6 9.14 -2.03 33.88
N VAL A 7 8.54 -3.22 33.87
CA VAL A 7 8.79 -4.25 32.85
C VAL A 7 8.44 -3.74 31.45
N LYS A 8 7.30 -3.05 31.31
CA LYS A 8 6.87 -2.48 30.03
C LYS A 8 7.84 -1.41 29.53
N GLU A 9 8.19 -0.46 30.39
CA GLU A 9 9.10 0.63 30.05
C GLU A 9 10.49 0.11 29.67
N SER A 10 11.03 -0.84 30.44
CA SER A 10 12.31 -1.48 30.14
C SER A 10 12.28 -2.27 28.83
N TYR A 11 11.16 -2.92 28.48
CA TYR A 11 11.02 -3.65 27.22
C TYR A 11 10.98 -2.75 25.99
N GLU A 12 10.34 -1.58 26.13
CA GLU A 12 10.33 -0.54 25.10
C GLU A 12 11.73 0.09 24.95
N LYS A 13 12.42 0.39 26.06
CA LYS A 13 13.79 0.95 26.07
C LYS A 13 14.83 0.06 25.40
N VAL A 14 14.72 -1.27 25.56
CA VAL A 14 15.64 -2.23 24.92
C VAL A 14 15.19 -2.67 23.53
N ASN A 15 14.28 -1.92 22.89
CA ASN A 15 13.79 -2.17 21.52
C ASN A 15 13.36 -3.62 21.31
N TRP A 16 12.57 -4.18 22.25
CA TRP A 16 12.03 -5.54 22.14
C TRP A 16 13.09 -6.66 22.15
N ASN A 17 14.36 -6.34 22.44
CA ASN A 17 15.44 -7.32 22.55
C ASN A 17 15.35 -8.05 23.90
N GLY A 18 14.88 -9.28 23.86
CA GLY A 18 14.64 -10.07 25.05
C GLY A 18 15.90 -10.43 25.86
N LYS A 19 17.10 -10.49 25.26
CA LYS A 19 18.34 -10.78 26.00
C LYS A 19 18.82 -9.56 26.79
N LYS A 20 18.66 -8.35 26.22
CA LYS A 20 18.97 -7.09 26.93
C LYS A 20 17.95 -6.79 28.02
N LEU A 21 16.66 -7.02 27.74
CA LEU A 21 15.61 -6.90 28.76
C LEU A 21 15.90 -7.81 29.96
N TYR A 22 16.38 -9.03 29.70
CA TYR A 22 16.70 -10.00 30.73
C TYR A 22 17.76 -9.50 31.72
N SER A 23 18.88 -8.96 31.22
CA SER A 23 19.93 -8.37 32.08
C SER A 23 19.35 -7.29 32.97
N VAL A 24 18.61 -6.35 32.37
CA VAL A 24 18.00 -5.22 33.07
C VAL A 24 17.02 -5.69 34.16
N LEU A 25 16.14 -6.66 33.86
CA LEU A 25 15.18 -7.14 34.85
C LEU A 25 15.84 -7.95 35.97
N CYS A 26 16.86 -8.74 35.67
CA CYS A 26 17.60 -9.51 36.69
C CYS A 26 18.44 -8.61 37.60
N GLU A 27 19.10 -7.59 37.05
CA GLU A 27 19.82 -6.54 37.80
C GLU A 27 18.87 -5.78 38.74
N MET A 28 17.71 -5.33 38.22
CA MET A 28 16.70 -4.63 39.02
C MET A 28 16.07 -5.50 40.12
N ALA A 29 16.06 -6.82 39.93
CA ALA A 29 15.54 -7.78 40.90
C ALA A 29 16.60 -8.37 41.83
N MET A 30 17.87 -7.96 41.71
CA MET A 30 19.02 -8.55 42.42
C MET A 30 19.07 -10.09 42.30
N LYS A 31 18.66 -10.64 41.16
CA LYS A 31 18.67 -12.09 40.92
C LYS A 31 19.84 -12.47 40.03
N LYS A 32 20.58 -13.51 40.41
CA LYS A 32 21.62 -14.11 39.56
C LYS A 32 21.00 -14.57 38.23
N THR A 33 21.65 -14.20 37.13
CA THR A 33 21.23 -14.45 35.74
C THR A 33 21.16 -15.94 35.37
N ASP A 34 21.66 -16.84 36.21
CA ASP A 34 21.70 -18.27 35.88
C ASP A 34 20.43 -19.02 36.35
N ASN A 35 19.59 -18.34 37.15
CA ASN A 35 18.43 -18.94 37.80
C ASN A 35 17.10 -18.67 37.09
N VAL A 36 17.09 -18.02 35.92
CA VAL A 36 15.85 -17.68 35.20
C VAL A 36 15.97 -18.10 33.74
N ASN A 37 14.99 -18.88 33.27
CA ASN A 37 14.95 -19.30 31.87
C ASN A 37 14.61 -18.09 30.97
N ILE A 38 15.61 -17.60 30.24
CA ILE A 38 15.53 -16.41 29.37
C ILE A 38 14.37 -16.51 28.37
N LYS A 39 14.21 -17.67 27.70
CA LYS A 39 13.17 -17.86 26.67
C LYS A 39 11.77 -17.80 27.28
N VAL A 40 11.60 -18.37 28.48
CA VAL A 40 10.33 -18.32 29.23
C VAL A 40 10.04 -16.89 29.69
N LEU A 41 11.02 -16.18 30.25
CA LEU A 41 10.84 -14.79 30.68
C LEU A 41 10.45 -13.88 29.52
N GLN A 42 11.13 -13.99 28.38
CA GLN A 42 10.81 -13.23 27.17
C GLN A 42 9.36 -13.47 26.71
N ASN A 43 8.90 -14.72 26.72
CA ASN A 43 7.54 -15.06 26.35
C ASN A 43 6.51 -14.51 27.36
N CYS A 44 6.80 -14.59 28.66
CA CYS A 44 5.96 -13.99 29.69
C CYS A 44 5.83 -12.47 29.52
N VAL A 45 6.93 -11.77 29.29
CA VAL A 45 6.91 -10.30 29.09
C VAL A 45 6.16 -9.93 27.81
N LYS A 46 6.37 -10.64 26.70
CA LYS A 46 5.62 -10.41 25.46
C LYS A 46 4.11 -10.56 25.66
N ARG A 47 3.66 -11.64 26.34
CA ARG A 47 2.24 -11.88 26.64
C ARG A 47 1.67 -10.79 27.55
N LEU A 48 2.40 -10.40 28.58
CA LEU A 48 2.00 -9.33 29.50
C LEU A 48 1.83 -7.99 28.77
N VAL A 49 2.79 -7.60 27.92
CA VAL A 49 2.70 -6.35 27.13
C VAL A 49 1.54 -6.37 26.15
N HIS A 50 1.30 -7.51 25.50
CA HIS A 50 0.15 -7.69 24.62
C HIS A 50 -1.17 -7.53 25.38
N TYR A 51 -1.29 -8.17 26.54
CA TYR A 51 -2.46 -8.08 27.40
C TYR A 51 -2.72 -6.65 27.92
N MET A 52 -1.67 -5.94 28.37
CA MET A 52 -1.75 -4.53 28.79
C MET A 52 -2.22 -3.61 27.65
N LYS A 53 -1.78 -3.85 26.41
CA LYS A 53 -2.26 -3.09 25.23
C LYS A 53 -3.75 -3.35 24.96
N GLY A 54 -4.19 -4.60 25.10
CA GLY A 54 -5.60 -4.97 24.99
C GLY A 54 -6.48 -4.25 26.02
N LEU A 55 -6.09 -4.28 27.30
CA LEU A 55 -6.85 -3.61 28.38
C LEU A 55 -6.92 -2.10 28.21
N ARG A 56 -5.83 -1.44 27.78
CA ARG A 56 -5.82 0.00 27.48
C ARG A 56 -6.79 0.35 26.36
N ASN A 57 -6.83 -0.45 25.31
CA ASN A 57 -7.68 -0.20 24.15
C ASN A 57 -9.17 -0.52 24.44
N ALA A 58 -9.44 -1.46 25.34
CA ALA A 58 -10.80 -1.84 25.75
C ALA A 58 -11.46 -0.88 26.76
N ARG A 59 -10.86 0.29 27.05
CA ARG A 59 -11.34 1.32 28.01
C ARG A 59 -11.55 0.84 29.47
N LYS A 60 -11.03 -0.33 29.87
CA LYS A 60 -11.07 -0.82 31.27
C LYS A 60 -9.92 -0.21 32.09
N TYR A 61 -9.99 1.12 32.31
CA TYR A 61 -8.89 1.92 32.88
C TYR A 61 -8.46 1.47 34.27
N GLU A 62 -9.41 1.10 35.12
CA GLU A 62 -9.16 0.64 36.50
C GLU A 62 -8.41 -0.71 36.54
N SER A 63 -8.83 -1.68 35.73
CA SER A 63 -8.13 -2.96 35.59
C SER A 63 -6.71 -2.80 35.03
N TYR A 64 -6.50 -1.83 34.14
CA TYR A 64 -5.17 -1.49 33.63
C TYR A 64 -4.27 -0.92 34.74
N ASN A 65 -4.77 0.02 35.55
CA ASN A 65 -4.00 0.62 36.65
C ASN A 65 -3.63 -0.41 37.72
N ASN A 66 -4.57 -1.26 38.13
CA ASN A 66 -4.31 -2.33 39.11
C ASN A 66 -3.25 -3.31 38.60
N LEU A 67 -3.30 -3.66 37.30
CA LEU A 67 -2.29 -4.53 36.69
C LEU A 67 -0.91 -3.86 36.60
N MET A 68 -0.85 -2.55 36.36
CA MET A 68 0.41 -1.80 36.29
C MET A 68 1.12 -1.70 37.64
N GLN A 69 0.36 -1.64 38.73
CA GLN A 69 0.87 -1.62 40.10
C GLN A 69 1.21 -3.02 40.65
N ALA A 70 0.68 -4.09 40.05
CA ALA A 70 0.95 -5.46 40.47
C ALA A 70 2.45 -5.83 40.31
N GLU A 71 2.94 -6.61 41.28
CA GLU A 71 4.32 -7.09 41.29
C GLU A 71 4.54 -8.16 40.20
N PHE A 72 5.60 -7.98 39.42
CA PHE A 72 5.99 -8.91 38.38
C PHE A 72 6.73 -10.11 38.99
N ARG A 73 6.14 -11.30 38.84
CA ARG A 73 6.73 -12.54 39.36
C ARG A 73 7.59 -13.24 38.30
N PHE A 74 8.86 -13.43 38.63
CA PHE A 74 9.77 -14.22 37.79
C PHE A 74 9.34 -15.69 37.74
N PRO A 75 9.42 -16.34 36.56
CA PRO A 75 9.14 -17.76 36.44
C PRO A 75 10.13 -18.59 37.28
N LYS A 76 9.64 -19.62 37.97
CA LYS A 76 10.48 -20.56 38.73
C LYS A 76 11.37 -21.35 37.77
N SER A 77 12.65 -21.52 38.10
CA SER A 77 13.54 -22.39 37.33
C SER A 77 13.10 -23.84 37.43
N ARG A 78 13.22 -24.58 36.32
CA ARG A 78 13.29 -26.05 36.35
C ARG A 78 14.79 -26.39 36.25
N PRO A 79 15.35 -27.20 37.16
CA PRO A 79 16.76 -27.58 37.09
C PRO A 79 17.00 -28.33 35.79
N LYS A 80 17.99 -27.89 35.01
CA LYS A 80 18.51 -28.64 33.86
C LYS A 80 19.88 -29.22 34.24
N PRO A 81 20.16 -30.49 33.94
CA PRO A 81 21.49 -31.05 34.14
C PRO A 81 22.50 -30.37 33.21
N ILE A 82 23.58 -29.87 33.79
CA ILE A 82 24.65 -29.16 33.10
C ILE A 82 25.63 -30.20 32.55
N LYS A 83 25.82 -30.26 31.23
CA LYS A 83 26.96 -30.93 30.60
C LYS A 83 27.99 -29.87 30.24
N MET A 84 29.17 -29.92 30.86
CA MET A 84 30.31 -29.09 30.50
C MET A 84 30.96 -29.65 29.22
N LYS A 85 31.17 -28.79 28.22
CA LYS A 85 32.10 -29.04 27.11
C LYS A 85 33.12 -27.90 27.08
N SER A 86 34.38 -28.29 26.93
CA SER A 86 35.57 -27.46 26.97
C SER A 86 35.77 -26.63 25.71
N ASP A 87 36.34 -25.44 25.92
CA ASP A 87 36.61 -24.38 24.95
C ASP A 87 37.86 -24.63 24.12
N THR A 88 37.73 -24.56 22.79
CA THR A 88 38.81 -24.25 21.82
C THR A 88 38.20 -23.75 20.49
N SER A 89 37.27 -22.78 20.52
CA SER A 89 36.69 -22.21 19.28
C SER A 89 36.51 -20.68 19.27
N SER A 90 37.19 -19.95 20.17
CA SER A 90 36.87 -18.53 20.44
C SER A 90 37.08 -17.59 19.24
N VAL A 91 38.15 -17.78 18.46
CA VAL A 91 38.50 -16.83 17.38
C VAL A 91 37.60 -16.98 16.14
N LEU A 92 37.22 -18.21 15.77
CA LEU A 92 36.30 -18.44 14.64
C LEU A 92 34.86 -17.99 14.99
N ASN A 93 34.50 -18.03 16.27
CA ASN A 93 33.22 -17.54 16.77
C ASN A 93 33.12 -16.02 16.73
N GLU A 94 34.19 -15.29 17.06
CA GLU A 94 34.19 -13.82 17.00
C GLU A 94 33.96 -13.30 15.59
N GLN A 95 34.61 -13.87 14.57
CA GLN A 95 34.38 -13.47 13.18
C GLN A 95 32.95 -13.77 12.70
N LYS A 96 32.37 -14.91 13.11
CA LYS A 96 30.96 -15.24 12.85
C LYS A 96 30.00 -14.27 13.53
N ILE A 97 30.30 -13.88 14.78
CA ILE A 97 29.51 -12.91 15.54
C ILE A 97 29.58 -11.52 14.89
N ILE A 98 30.76 -11.08 14.45
CA ILE A 98 30.93 -9.79 13.77
C ILE A 98 30.14 -9.75 12.46
N LYS A 99 30.22 -10.79 11.63
CA LYS A 99 29.42 -10.90 10.38
C LYS A 99 27.91 -10.88 10.67
N HIS A 100 27.46 -11.61 11.70
CA HIS A 100 26.06 -11.62 12.10
C HIS A 100 25.57 -10.25 12.63
N LEU A 101 26.41 -9.51 13.35
CA LEU A 101 26.09 -8.16 13.81
C LEU A 101 26.03 -7.15 12.66
N GLN A 102 26.94 -7.22 11.70
CA GLN A 102 26.91 -6.39 10.49
C GLN A 102 25.63 -6.62 9.68
N TYR A 103 25.22 -7.88 9.50
CA TYR A 103 23.94 -8.25 8.89
C TYR A 103 22.74 -7.61 9.62
N ASN A 104 22.70 -7.71 10.95
CA ASN A 104 21.63 -7.14 11.75
C ASN A 104 21.59 -5.59 11.69
N ILE A 105 22.74 -4.93 11.60
CA ILE A 105 22.83 -3.47 11.43
C ILE A 105 22.28 -3.04 10.06
N VAL A 106 22.60 -3.76 8.98
CA VAL A 106 22.05 -3.48 7.65
C VAL A 106 20.53 -3.70 7.63
N GLN A 107 20.05 -4.80 8.20
CA GLN A 107 18.61 -5.08 8.37
C GLN A 107 17.89 -3.97 9.15
N LEU A 108 18.50 -3.44 10.21
CA LEU A 108 17.96 -2.34 11.00
C LEU A 108 17.95 -1.02 10.22
N LYS A 109 19.04 -0.65 9.53
CA LYS A 109 19.08 0.55 8.69
C LYS A 109 18.02 0.52 7.60
N THR A 110 17.86 -0.64 6.95
CA THR A 110 16.82 -0.92 5.96
C THR A 110 15.40 -0.83 6.55
N LYS A 111 15.17 -1.41 7.73
CA LYS A 111 13.87 -1.31 8.43
C LYS A 111 13.54 0.14 8.82
N ILE A 112 14.52 0.92 9.27
CA ILE A 112 14.35 2.34 9.62
C ILE A 112 14.05 3.17 8.38
N ALA A 113 14.78 2.97 7.27
CA ALA A 113 14.51 3.65 6.00
C ALA A 113 13.10 3.33 5.46
N ASN A 114 12.70 2.05 5.48
CA ASN A 114 11.37 1.60 5.06
C ASN A 114 10.26 2.10 5.99
N GLN A 115 10.50 2.19 7.30
CA GLN A 115 9.55 2.79 8.24
C GLN A 115 9.36 4.28 7.97
N ASN A 116 10.42 5.04 7.68
CA ASN A 116 10.30 6.46 7.40
C ASN A 116 9.51 6.74 6.11
N THR A 117 9.71 5.96 5.05
CA THR A 117 8.95 6.06 3.80
C THR A 117 7.50 5.59 3.95
N SER A 118 7.27 4.47 4.64
CA SER A 118 5.92 3.97 4.95
C SER A 118 5.12 4.94 5.82
N VAL A 119 5.77 5.56 6.82
CA VAL A 119 5.15 6.59 7.67
C VAL A 119 4.84 7.83 6.84
N LEU A 120 5.74 8.30 5.97
CA LEU A 120 5.46 9.45 5.11
C LEU A 120 4.30 9.15 4.14
N ASN A 121 4.28 7.97 3.52
CA ASN A 121 3.18 7.54 2.63
C ASN A 121 1.85 7.43 3.39
N GLN A 122 1.86 6.86 4.60
CA GLN A 122 0.67 6.84 5.45
C GLN A 122 0.22 8.25 5.85
N LYS A 123 1.14 9.18 6.08
CA LYS A 123 0.81 10.59 6.39
C LYS A 123 0.17 11.29 5.19
N ILE A 124 0.71 11.13 3.98
CA ILE A 124 0.16 11.71 2.75
C ILE A 124 -1.21 11.08 2.42
N ILE A 125 -1.34 9.75 2.48
CA ILE A 125 -2.63 9.05 2.26
C ILE A 125 -3.65 9.45 3.32
N ARG A 126 -3.25 9.57 4.59
CA ARG A 126 -4.14 10.06 5.64
C ARG A 126 -4.57 11.49 5.32
N GLN A 127 -3.69 12.39 4.90
CA GLN A 127 -4.06 13.75 4.51
C GLN A 127 -5.06 13.76 3.34
N ALA A 128 -4.78 13.02 2.26
CA ALA A 128 -5.70 12.91 1.14
C ALA A 128 -7.06 12.30 1.55
N LYS A 129 -7.07 11.29 2.43
CA LYS A 129 -8.29 10.69 3.00
C LYS A 129 -9.03 11.67 3.91
N ILE A 130 -8.34 12.48 4.70
CA ILE A 130 -8.97 13.40 5.64
C ILE A 130 -9.48 14.66 4.93
N ILE A 131 -8.78 15.17 3.92
CA ILE A 131 -9.33 16.25 3.09
C ILE A 131 -10.56 15.74 2.33
N ASN A 132 -10.57 14.47 1.91
CA ASN A 132 -11.79 13.82 1.43
C ASN A 132 -12.87 13.66 2.51
N LYS A 133 -12.53 13.57 3.81
CA LYS A 133 -13.50 13.61 4.92
C LYS A 133 -14.12 14.99 5.11
N LEU A 134 -13.48 16.07 4.67
CA LEU A 134 -14.15 17.38 4.56
C LEU A 134 -15.26 17.37 3.51
N LYS A 135 -15.46 16.30 2.73
CA LYS A 135 -16.59 16.15 1.80
C LYS A 135 -17.67 15.16 2.27
N SER A 136 -17.48 14.44 3.39
CA SER A 136 -18.39 13.36 3.78
C SER A 136 -19.09 13.62 5.11
N GLU A 137 -20.42 13.61 5.07
CA GLU A 137 -21.30 13.74 6.24
C GLU A 137 -21.19 12.52 7.19
N ASN A 138 -20.88 11.34 6.64
CA ASN A 138 -21.01 10.05 7.33
C ASN A 138 -19.89 9.69 8.33
N TYR A 139 -18.83 10.50 8.49
CA TYR A 139 -17.68 10.14 9.33
C TYR A 139 -17.41 11.10 10.50
N GLY A 140 -18.40 11.93 10.88
CA GLY A 140 -18.49 12.60 12.19
C GLY A 140 -17.33 13.53 12.58
N SER A 141 -16.48 13.95 11.64
CA SER A 141 -15.26 14.75 11.93
C SER A 141 -14.99 15.88 10.94
N GLY A 142 -15.77 15.97 9.85
CA GLY A 142 -15.76 17.06 8.89
C GLY A 142 -17.03 17.90 9.02
N ASP A 143 -16.94 19.16 8.63
CA ASP A 143 -18.09 20.04 8.42
C ASP A 143 -18.14 20.40 6.94
N PRO A 144 -18.63 19.48 6.09
CA PRO A 144 -18.52 19.60 4.65
C PRO A 144 -19.32 20.77 4.09
N LEU A 145 -20.47 21.05 4.69
CA LEU A 145 -21.33 22.16 4.29
C LEU A 145 -20.64 23.49 4.58
N TYR A 146 -20.12 23.67 5.80
CA TYR A 146 -19.47 24.94 6.17
C TYR A 146 -18.17 25.17 5.40
N ALA A 147 -17.37 24.11 5.16
CA ALA A 147 -16.18 24.20 4.31
C ALA A 147 -16.55 24.53 2.86
N ALA A 148 -17.62 23.96 2.32
CA ALA A 148 -18.09 24.28 0.97
C ALA A 148 -18.62 25.72 0.87
N THR A 149 -19.37 26.20 1.86
CA THR A 149 -19.84 27.59 1.93
C THR A 149 -18.66 28.56 2.00
N TYR A 150 -17.70 28.33 2.90
CA TYR A 150 -16.49 29.14 3.00
C TYR A 150 -15.74 29.23 1.66
N LEU A 151 -15.54 28.11 0.97
CA LEU A 151 -14.85 28.11 -0.32
C LEU A 151 -15.65 28.83 -1.42
N ARG A 152 -16.98 28.70 -1.40
CA ARG A 152 -17.86 29.44 -2.32
C ARG A 152 -17.74 30.95 -2.10
N ASP A 153 -17.69 31.40 -0.85
CA ASP A 153 -17.51 32.81 -0.49
C ASP A 153 -16.14 33.36 -0.94
N LYS A 154 -15.15 32.47 -1.11
CA LYS A 154 -13.83 32.78 -1.69
C LYS A 154 -13.77 32.63 -3.22
N GLY A 155 -14.92 32.42 -3.88
CA GLY A 155 -14.99 32.28 -5.34
C GLY A 155 -14.54 30.91 -5.86
N ILE A 156 -14.46 29.89 -5.01
CA ILE A 156 -14.10 28.52 -5.38
C ILE A 156 -15.38 27.67 -5.42
N PRO A 157 -16.00 27.49 -6.61
CA PRO A 157 -17.34 26.88 -6.70
C PRO A 157 -17.33 25.39 -6.39
N SER A 158 -16.19 24.71 -6.58
CA SER A 158 -16.04 23.29 -6.34
C SER A 158 -14.67 22.97 -5.76
N ILE A 159 -14.63 22.06 -4.79
CA ILE A 159 -13.38 21.57 -4.19
C ILE A 159 -12.67 20.65 -5.21
N PRO A 160 -11.47 21.01 -5.72
CA PRO A 160 -10.76 20.26 -6.77
C PRO A 160 -10.04 19.01 -6.23
N ILE A 161 -10.76 18.17 -5.50
CA ILE A 161 -10.24 16.96 -4.85
C ILE A 161 -11.17 15.81 -5.17
N MET A 162 -10.64 14.77 -5.81
CA MET A 162 -11.36 13.56 -6.15
C MET A 162 -11.47 12.62 -4.95
N ARG A 163 -12.60 11.92 -4.88
CA ARG A 163 -12.77 10.81 -3.95
C ARG A 163 -11.74 9.72 -4.30
N MET A 164 -11.14 9.10 -3.29
CA MET A 164 -10.21 7.96 -3.45
C MET A 164 -10.95 6.70 -3.95
N ARG A 165 -11.39 6.71 -5.22
CA ARG A 165 -12.04 5.61 -5.94
C ARG A 165 -11.41 5.47 -7.34
N GLY A 166 -11.23 4.24 -7.82
CA GLY A 166 -10.53 3.97 -9.09
C GLY A 166 -9.01 3.97 -8.91
N SER A 167 -8.27 4.38 -9.95
CA SER A 167 -6.80 4.44 -9.95
C SER A 167 -6.28 5.27 -8.78
N ARG A 168 -5.90 4.58 -7.69
CA ARG A 168 -5.45 5.20 -6.44
C ARG A 168 -4.18 6.02 -6.65
N PHE A 169 -3.34 5.56 -7.57
CA PHE A 169 -2.13 6.26 -7.98
C PHE A 169 -2.47 7.62 -8.60
N ASN A 170 -3.29 7.68 -9.66
CA ASN A 170 -3.65 8.96 -10.29
C ASN A 170 -4.42 9.87 -9.35
N THR A 171 -5.31 9.29 -8.54
CA THR A 171 -6.10 10.07 -7.56
C THR A 171 -5.22 10.74 -6.52
N LEU A 172 -4.09 10.13 -6.14
CA LEU A 172 -3.14 10.73 -5.21
C LEU A 172 -2.53 12.01 -5.81
N PHE A 173 -1.99 11.91 -7.03
CA PHE A 173 -1.37 13.04 -7.74
C PHE A 173 -2.38 14.17 -7.99
N TYR A 174 -3.59 13.83 -8.45
CA TYR A 174 -4.68 14.78 -8.65
C TYR A 174 -5.06 15.50 -7.34
N ASN A 175 -5.21 14.74 -6.26
CA ASN A 175 -5.57 15.31 -4.97
C ASN A 175 -4.44 16.17 -4.38
N SER A 176 -3.18 15.86 -4.69
CA SER A 176 -2.05 16.72 -4.33
C SER A 176 -2.14 18.08 -5.04
N ALA A 177 -2.46 18.11 -6.33
CA ALA A 177 -2.70 19.36 -7.06
C ALA A 177 -3.79 20.22 -6.39
N GLY A 178 -4.95 19.62 -6.11
CA GLY A 178 -6.06 20.31 -5.45
C GLY A 178 -5.74 20.74 -4.01
N THR A 179 -5.00 19.92 -3.26
CA THR A 179 -4.59 20.23 -1.89
C THR A 179 -3.64 21.41 -1.85
N PHE A 180 -2.69 21.49 -2.77
CA PHE A 180 -1.78 22.64 -2.85
C PHE A 180 -2.54 23.92 -3.18
N TYR A 181 -3.42 23.89 -4.19
CA TYR A 181 -4.26 25.02 -4.57
C TYR A 181 -5.11 25.54 -3.39
N LEU A 182 -5.66 24.62 -2.60
CA LEU A 182 -6.49 24.96 -1.45
C LEU A 182 -5.70 25.25 -0.16
N ALA A 183 -4.37 25.09 -0.14
CA ALA A 183 -3.61 25.06 1.10
C ALA A 183 -3.82 26.29 1.97
N GLN A 184 -3.71 27.50 1.39
CA GLN A 184 -3.91 28.74 2.13
C GLN A 184 -5.36 28.89 2.60
N HIS A 185 -6.34 28.61 1.73
CA HIS A 185 -7.74 28.67 2.09
C HIS A 185 -8.11 27.71 3.24
N LEU A 186 -7.52 26.51 3.27
CA LEU A 186 -7.71 25.53 4.34
C LEU A 186 -7.05 25.98 5.64
N ILE A 187 -5.85 26.58 5.58
CA ILE A 187 -5.19 27.17 6.75
C ILE A 187 -6.07 28.27 7.34
N ASP A 188 -6.51 29.21 6.52
CA ASP A 188 -7.37 30.33 6.95
C ASP A 188 -8.70 29.83 7.52
N TYR A 189 -9.30 28.82 6.89
CA TYR A 189 -10.51 28.17 7.38
C TYR A 189 -10.32 27.57 8.78
N PHE A 190 -9.23 26.82 8.99
CA PHE A 190 -8.97 26.20 10.29
C PHE A 190 -8.59 27.20 11.39
N ILE A 191 -7.93 28.31 11.04
CA ILE A 191 -7.49 29.32 12.01
C ILE A 191 -8.64 30.28 12.36
N TYR A 192 -9.36 30.79 11.36
CA TYR A 192 -10.29 31.91 11.56
C TYR A 192 -11.76 31.48 11.59
N SER A 193 -12.12 30.38 10.92
CA SER A 193 -13.53 29.98 10.77
C SER A 193 -13.98 28.89 11.75
N LYS A 194 -13.05 28.25 12.46
CA LYS A 194 -13.33 27.19 13.43
C LYS A 194 -12.90 27.59 14.83
N SER A 195 -13.83 27.52 15.78
CA SER A 195 -13.57 27.80 17.20
C SER A 195 -12.76 26.70 17.90
N THR A 196 -12.89 25.45 17.46
CA THR A 196 -12.12 24.31 17.98
C THR A 196 -11.75 23.34 16.85
N LEU A 197 -10.56 22.76 16.96
CA LEU A 197 -10.05 21.77 16.01
C LEU A 197 -9.89 20.42 16.69
N ASN A 198 -10.43 19.36 16.09
CA ASN A 198 -10.17 18.00 16.55
C ASN A 198 -8.72 17.58 16.23
N PHE A 199 -8.26 16.46 16.80
CA PHE A 199 -6.89 15.95 16.58
C PHE A 199 -6.52 15.83 15.09
N THR A 200 -7.48 15.41 14.27
CA THR A 200 -7.26 15.16 12.85
C THR A 200 -7.14 16.48 12.08
N GLN A 201 -7.98 17.47 12.38
CA GLN A 201 -7.91 18.81 11.79
C GLN A 201 -6.63 19.54 12.21
N ASN A 202 -6.23 19.46 13.48
CA ASN A 202 -4.95 19.97 13.96
C ASN A 202 -3.76 19.34 13.22
N TYR A 203 -3.83 18.03 12.95
CA TYR A 203 -2.80 17.35 12.17
C TYR A 203 -2.72 17.87 10.73
N ILE A 204 -3.87 18.13 10.08
CA ILE A 204 -3.90 18.74 8.75
C ILE A 204 -3.31 20.14 8.78
N LEU A 205 -3.74 20.98 9.73
CA LEU A 205 -3.27 22.36 9.84
C LEU A 205 -1.74 22.40 9.95
N LYS A 206 -1.17 21.62 10.87
CA LYS A 206 0.30 21.51 11.04
C LYS A 206 1.00 20.98 9.79
N ALA A 207 0.35 20.08 9.05
CA ALA A 207 0.86 19.58 7.79
C ALA A 207 0.87 20.64 6.69
N LEU A 208 -0.22 21.39 6.53
CA LEU A 208 -0.31 22.48 5.56
C LEU A 208 0.64 23.63 5.90
N GLN A 209 0.94 23.86 7.18
CA GLN A 209 1.94 24.84 7.61
C GLN A 209 3.39 24.36 7.42
N CYS A 210 3.62 23.09 7.06
CA CYS A 210 4.95 22.55 6.86
C CYS A 210 5.41 22.75 5.41
N ASN A 211 6.32 23.71 5.19
CA ASN A 211 6.86 24.03 3.86
C ASN A 211 7.34 22.79 3.10
N LYS A 212 8.14 21.94 3.73
CA LYS A 212 8.66 20.70 3.10
C LYS A 212 7.54 19.81 2.56
N LEU A 213 6.45 19.68 3.31
CA LEU A 213 5.33 18.86 2.88
C LEU A 213 4.54 19.54 1.75
N LEU A 214 4.34 20.86 1.82
CA LEU A 214 3.76 21.62 0.72
C LEU A 214 4.60 21.50 -0.56
N SER A 215 5.92 21.53 -0.50
CA SER A 215 6.80 21.32 -1.66
C SER A 215 6.61 19.93 -2.27
N ILE A 216 6.46 18.89 -1.44
CA ILE A 216 6.14 17.52 -1.91
C ILE A 216 4.76 17.48 -2.58
N ILE A 217 3.75 18.06 -1.94
CA ILE A 217 2.37 18.11 -2.48
C ILE A 217 2.36 18.87 -3.81
N ARG A 218 3.11 19.98 -3.91
CA ARG A 218 3.25 20.74 -5.15
C ARG A 218 3.93 19.93 -6.25
N ALA A 219 5.04 19.26 -5.94
CA ALA A 219 5.75 18.40 -6.88
C ALA A 219 4.84 17.29 -7.44
N LEU A 220 4.07 16.61 -6.56
CA LEU A 220 3.06 15.63 -6.97
C LEU A 220 1.97 16.28 -7.83
N GLY A 221 1.49 17.47 -7.49
CA GLY A 221 0.49 18.18 -8.28
C GLY A 221 0.99 18.59 -9.67
N ILE A 222 2.25 19.02 -9.79
CA ILE A 222 2.89 19.36 -11.06
C ILE A 222 2.98 18.11 -11.94
N ILE A 223 3.46 16.99 -11.40
CA ILE A 223 3.52 15.71 -12.12
C ILE A 223 2.10 15.25 -12.49
N SER A 224 1.09 15.53 -11.66
CA SER A 224 -0.31 15.26 -12.00
C SER A 224 -0.70 15.92 -13.31
N LYS A 225 -0.53 17.25 -13.38
CA LYS A 225 -0.93 18.06 -14.54
C LYS A 225 -0.10 17.77 -15.79
N LYS A 226 1.14 17.33 -15.63
CA LYS A 226 2.09 17.15 -16.75
C LYS A 226 2.13 15.75 -17.31
N ILE A 227 1.96 14.74 -16.46
CA ILE A 227 2.25 13.35 -16.79
C ILE A 227 1.03 12.48 -16.52
N THR A 228 0.58 12.38 -15.26
CA THR A 228 -0.39 11.34 -14.91
C THR A 228 -1.81 11.65 -15.39
N GLU A 229 -2.25 12.91 -15.38
CA GLU A 229 -3.55 13.29 -15.95
C GLU A 229 -3.58 13.13 -17.48
N PRO A 230 -2.60 13.67 -18.24
CA PRO A 230 -2.52 13.41 -19.69
C PRO A 230 -2.51 11.92 -20.02
N TYR A 231 -1.70 11.13 -19.29
CA TYR A 231 -1.68 9.68 -19.44
C TYR A 231 -3.05 9.05 -19.18
N LEU A 232 -3.75 9.48 -18.12
CA LEU A 232 -5.08 8.97 -17.81
C LEU A 232 -6.10 9.32 -18.90
N TYR A 233 -6.03 10.51 -19.48
CA TYR A 233 -6.92 10.88 -20.58
C TYR A 233 -6.70 10.00 -21.81
N ILE A 234 -5.44 9.77 -22.20
CA ILE A 234 -5.09 8.91 -23.34
C ILE A 234 -5.54 7.47 -23.08
N SER A 235 -5.18 6.93 -21.92
CA SER A 235 -5.51 5.56 -21.55
C SER A 235 -7.00 5.34 -21.23
N SER A 236 -7.80 6.41 -21.14
CA SER A 236 -9.25 6.31 -21.03
C SER A 236 -9.96 6.38 -22.38
N ASP A 237 -9.22 6.61 -23.48
CA ASP A 237 -9.78 6.56 -24.82
C ASP A 237 -10.21 5.13 -25.15
N GLU A 238 -11.50 4.93 -25.42
CA GLU A 238 -12.09 3.63 -25.71
C GLU A 238 -11.65 3.08 -27.09
N THR A 239 -11.04 3.93 -27.92
CA THR A 239 -10.56 3.56 -29.25
C THR A 239 -9.17 2.93 -29.24
N LEU A 240 -8.37 3.18 -28.20
CA LEU A 240 -7.01 2.64 -28.07
C LEU A 240 -7.02 1.28 -27.38
N THR A 241 -6.14 0.40 -27.81
CA THR A 241 -5.86 -0.89 -27.15
C THR A 241 -4.62 -0.83 -26.28
N ALA A 242 -4.47 -1.79 -25.38
CA ALA A 242 -3.25 -1.92 -24.57
C ALA A 242 -1.97 -2.04 -25.43
N ILE A 243 -2.06 -2.63 -26.61
CA ILE A 243 -0.94 -2.85 -27.53
C ILE A 243 -0.57 -1.55 -28.27
N GLU A 244 -1.56 -0.76 -28.71
CA GLU A 244 -1.32 0.51 -29.39
C GLU A 244 -0.69 1.58 -28.49
N MET A 245 -0.75 1.40 -27.17
CA MET A 245 -0.12 2.29 -26.18
C MET A 245 1.42 2.20 -26.16
N GLY A 246 2.06 1.25 -26.86
CA GLY A 246 3.52 1.08 -26.85
C GLY A 246 4.31 2.37 -27.12
N SER A 247 3.93 3.12 -28.15
CA SER A 247 4.56 4.40 -28.49
C SER A 247 4.39 5.47 -27.40
N ILE A 248 3.26 5.44 -26.67
CA ILE A 248 2.97 6.34 -25.55
C ILE A 248 3.83 5.97 -24.34
N TYR A 249 4.02 4.67 -24.06
CA TYR A 249 4.88 4.20 -22.97
C TYR A 249 6.34 4.61 -23.20
N GLN A 250 6.85 4.46 -24.43
CA GLN A 250 8.19 4.90 -24.78
C GLN A 250 8.35 6.41 -24.56
N ARG A 251 7.43 7.21 -25.12
CA ARG A 251 7.43 8.66 -24.94
C ARG A 251 7.34 9.09 -23.47
N LEU A 252 6.53 8.40 -22.67
CA LEU A 252 6.44 8.64 -21.23
C LEU A 252 7.79 8.46 -20.55
N ILE A 253 8.54 7.40 -20.88
CA ILE A 253 9.87 7.13 -20.34
C ILE A 253 10.86 8.23 -20.75
N ASP A 254 10.83 8.64 -22.02
CA ASP A 254 11.71 9.71 -22.53
C ASP A 254 11.43 11.03 -21.81
N ILE A 255 10.16 11.39 -21.65
CA ILE A 255 9.71 12.56 -20.91
C ILE A 255 10.22 12.50 -19.47
N LEU A 256 10.05 11.37 -18.79
CA LEU A 256 10.49 11.20 -17.41
C LEU A 256 12.03 11.27 -17.28
N GLN A 257 12.76 10.72 -18.24
CA GLN A 257 14.21 10.80 -18.31
C GLN A 257 14.68 12.24 -18.47
N LEU A 258 14.18 12.96 -19.48
CA LEU A 258 14.51 14.37 -19.71
C LEU A 258 14.15 15.23 -18.50
N SER A 259 12.98 15.01 -17.91
CA SER A 259 12.50 15.72 -16.72
C SER A 259 13.37 15.45 -15.48
N SER A 260 13.96 14.26 -15.37
CA SER A 260 14.86 13.92 -14.27
C SER A 260 16.23 14.60 -14.38
N GLN A 261 16.64 14.96 -15.61
CA GLN A 261 17.92 15.61 -15.91
C GLN A 261 17.79 17.13 -15.92
N ASN A 262 16.70 17.65 -16.49
CA ASN A 262 16.43 19.07 -16.58
C ASN A 262 14.94 19.36 -16.31
N LEU A 263 14.70 20.04 -15.20
CA LEU A 263 13.36 20.35 -14.72
C LEU A 263 12.66 21.45 -15.52
N SER A 264 13.41 22.27 -16.27
CA SER A 264 12.82 23.34 -17.10
C SER A 264 11.83 22.75 -18.10
N PHE A 265 12.09 21.55 -18.61
CA PHE A 265 11.18 20.83 -19.51
C PHE A 265 9.77 20.64 -18.94
N VAL A 266 9.66 20.29 -17.66
CA VAL A 266 8.37 20.10 -16.97
C VAL A 266 7.71 21.43 -16.67
N LEU A 267 8.49 22.42 -16.23
CA LEU A 267 8.00 23.69 -15.71
C LEU A 267 7.60 24.68 -16.81
N GLU A 268 8.29 24.66 -17.95
CA GLU A 268 8.12 25.62 -19.05
C GLU A 268 7.20 25.10 -20.16
N ASN A 269 6.43 24.03 -19.90
CA ASN A 269 5.52 23.41 -20.87
C ASN A 269 6.17 22.90 -22.16
N GLN A 270 7.47 22.61 -22.14
CA GLN A 270 8.19 22.15 -23.34
C GLN A 270 7.96 20.67 -23.67
N ILE A 271 7.38 19.92 -22.74
CA ILE A 271 7.10 18.48 -22.91
C ILE A 271 5.59 18.21 -22.83
N SER A 272 5.16 17.25 -23.63
CA SER A 272 3.77 16.84 -23.75
C SER A 272 3.70 15.35 -24.05
N LEU A 273 2.79 14.63 -23.38
CA LEU A 273 2.63 13.18 -23.59
C LEU A 273 1.91 12.86 -24.91
N THR A 274 1.01 13.76 -25.37
CA THR A 274 0.38 13.69 -26.70
C THR A 274 0.91 14.78 -27.62
N PHE A 275 0.73 14.56 -28.92
CA PHE A 275 0.83 15.60 -29.91
C PHE A 275 -0.46 16.43 -29.88
N GLY A 276 -0.39 17.68 -29.40
CA GLY A 276 -1.55 18.58 -29.34
C GLY A 276 -1.55 19.49 -28.11
N PRO A 277 -2.46 20.47 -28.04
CA PRO A 277 -2.59 21.36 -26.88
C PRO A 277 -3.24 20.60 -25.71
N ILE A 278 -2.46 20.26 -24.67
CA ILE A 278 -2.95 19.46 -23.54
C ILE A 278 -3.47 20.30 -22.36
N LEU A 279 -3.21 21.60 -22.29
CA LEU A 279 -3.53 22.35 -21.08
C LEU A 279 -4.89 23.03 -21.16
N LEU A 280 -5.89 22.41 -20.52
CA LEU A 280 -6.95 23.20 -19.90
C LEU A 280 -6.28 23.98 -18.74
N LEU A 281 -5.88 25.23 -19.03
CA LEU A 281 -5.49 26.18 -18.00
C LEU A 281 -6.67 26.31 -17.04
N CYS A 282 -6.44 25.92 -15.79
CA CYS A 282 -7.39 26.08 -14.71
C CYS A 282 -6.66 26.71 -13.53
N ALA A 283 -7.41 27.31 -12.60
CA ALA A 283 -6.86 27.98 -11.43
C ALA A 283 -5.89 27.09 -10.61
N VAL A 284 -6.13 25.76 -10.60
CA VAL A 284 -5.24 24.78 -9.95
C VAL A 284 -3.89 24.71 -10.68
N SER A 285 -3.89 24.61 -12.00
CA SER A 285 -2.66 24.59 -12.81
C SER A 285 -1.89 25.90 -12.66
N GLU A 286 -2.57 27.05 -12.77
CA GLU A 286 -1.95 28.37 -12.59
C GLU A 286 -1.28 28.51 -11.22
N SER A 287 -1.94 28.04 -10.15
CA SER A 287 -1.37 28.03 -8.80
C SER A 287 -0.12 27.16 -8.68
N LEU A 288 -0.09 26.00 -9.34
CA LEU A 288 1.04 25.08 -9.30
C LEU A 288 2.27 25.62 -10.06
N PHE A 289 2.05 26.23 -11.22
CA PHE A 289 3.11 26.68 -12.13
C PHE A 289 3.54 28.13 -11.93
N LYS A 290 3.04 28.84 -10.92
CA LYS A 290 3.50 30.19 -10.59
C LYS A 290 5.01 30.19 -10.25
N ILE A 291 5.83 30.57 -11.23
CA ILE A 291 7.31 30.43 -11.25
C ILE A 291 7.96 31.16 -10.08
N SER A 292 7.43 32.33 -9.70
CA SER A 292 7.93 33.13 -8.57
C SER A 292 7.98 32.36 -7.24
N ASN A 293 7.26 31.24 -7.14
CA ASN A 293 7.08 30.50 -5.91
C ASN A 293 7.67 29.09 -5.96
N ILE A 294 8.32 28.65 -7.04
CA ILE A 294 8.89 27.29 -7.09
C ILE A 294 10.17 27.28 -6.25
N ASP A 295 10.10 26.66 -5.07
CA ASP A 295 11.24 26.51 -4.19
C ASP A 295 12.17 25.37 -4.67
N SER A 296 13.44 25.44 -4.24
CA SER A 296 14.45 24.43 -4.57
C SER A 296 14.03 23.02 -4.17
N LEU A 297 13.27 22.89 -3.07
CA LEU A 297 12.74 21.61 -2.59
C LEU A 297 11.71 21.02 -3.55
N THR A 298 10.76 21.81 -4.08
CA THR A 298 9.79 21.32 -5.07
C THR A 298 10.53 20.77 -6.29
N SER A 299 11.52 21.53 -6.79
CA SER A 299 12.37 21.12 -7.92
C SER A 299 13.09 19.80 -7.64
N GLU A 300 13.74 19.67 -6.48
CA GLU A 300 14.41 18.43 -6.05
C GLU A 300 13.44 17.24 -6.01
N TYR A 301 12.23 17.44 -5.49
CA TYR A 301 11.21 16.40 -5.42
C TYR A 301 10.67 16.00 -6.80
N ILE A 302 10.47 16.95 -7.72
CA ILE A 302 10.07 16.62 -9.10
C ILE A 302 11.12 15.73 -9.74
N GLY A 303 12.41 16.09 -9.68
CA GLY A 303 13.48 15.30 -10.30
C GLY A 303 13.56 13.88 -9.74
N LYS A 304 13.45 13.74 -8.41
CA LYS A 304 13.38 12.43 -7.73
C LYS A 304 12.17 11.61 -8.17
N LEU A 305 10.98 12.22 -8.21
CA LEU A 305 9.75 11.56 -8.61
C LEU A 305 9.81 11.12 -10.07
N CYS A 306 10.28 11.98 -10.99
CA CYS A 306 10.45 11.64 -12.40
C CYS A 306 11.39 10.45 -12.58
N LYS A 307 12.53 10.43 -11.88
CA LYS A 307 13.46 9.30 -11.89
C LYS A 307 12.78 8.01 -11.41
N CYS A 308 12.11 8.05 -10.25
CA CYS A 308 11.43 6.86 -9.72
C CYS A 308 10.31 6.35 -10.62
N LEU A 309 9.53 7.26 -11.20
CA LEU A 309 8.48 6.91 -12.14
C LEU A 309 9.07 6.28 -13.40
N LYS A 310 10.18 6.83 -13.91
CA LYS A 310 10.88 6.26 -15.07
C LYS A 310 11.30 4.81 -14.78
N ASP A 311 12.03 4.59 -13.70
CA ASP A 311 12.53 3.26 -13.33
C ASP A 311 11.38 2.24 -13.22
N LYS A 312 10.25 2.66 -12.64
CA LYS A 312 9.06 1.81 -12.53
C LYS A 312 8.37 1.59 -13.87
N CYS A 313 8.25 2.61 -14.71
CA CYS A 313 7.67 2.49 -16.05
C CYS A 313 8.50 1.57 -16.94
N CYS A 314 9.84 1.62 -16.86
CA CYS A 314 10.71 0.69 -17.58
C CYS A 314 10.42 -0.77 -17.22
N VAL A 315 10.17 -1.07 -15.94
CA VAL A 315 9.84 -2.43 -15.50
C VAL A 315 8.41 -2.82 -15.90
N LEU A 316 7.44 -1.93 -15.68
CA LEU A 316 6.03 -2.20 -15.96
C LEU A 316 5.75 -2.37 -17.45
N PHE A 317 6.40 -1.57 -18.28
CA PHE A 317 6.15 -1.55 -19.72
C PHE A 317 7.19 -2.32 -20.51
N LYS A 318 8.09 -3.07 -19.86
CA LYS A 318 9.21 -3.79 -20.50
C LYS A 318 8.82 -4.54 -21.79
N ASP A 319 7.62 -5.14 -21.81
CA ASP A 319 7.17 -5.92 -22.96
C ASP A 319 6.77 -5.04 -24.15
N PHE A 320 6.56 -3.75 -23.96
CA PHE A 320 6.19 -2.76 -24.98
C PHE A 320 7.33 -1.83 -25.39
N LEU A 321 8.47 -1.88 -24.70
CA LEU A 321 9.67 -1.07 -25.00
C LEU A 321 10.57 -1.80 -25.99
N ASP A 322 11.66 -1.15 -26.43
CA ASP A 322 12.70 -1.79 -27.24
C ASP A 322 13.08 -3.16 -26.66
N ASP A 323 13.21 -4.17 -27.52
CA ASP A 323 13.41 -5.60 -27.21
C ASP A 323 12.23 -6.32 -26.50
N GLY A 324 11.12 -5.63 -26.26
CA GLY A 324 9.89 -6.19 -25.70
C GLY A 324 9.08 -7.04 -26.68
N LYS A 325 8.32 -8.01 -26.15
CA LYS A 325 7.48 -8.93 -26.95
C LYS A 325 6.43 -8.22 -27.83
N PHE A 326 5.94 -7.08 -27.38
CA PHE A 326 4.90 -6.27 -28.00
C PHE A 326 5.47 -4.97 -28.60
N PHE A 327 6.79 -4.86 -28.71
CA PHE A 327 7.43 -3.79 -29.45
C PHE A 327 7.15 -3.98 -30.95
N ASN A 328 6.64 -2.94 -31.62
CA ASN A 328 6.21 -2.98 -33.02
C ASN A 328 5.28 -4.18 -33.32
N PRO A 329 4.08 -4.22 -32.71
CA PRO A 329 3.15 -5.32 -32.85
C PRO A 329 2.66 -5.49 -34.29
N SER A 330 2.47 -6.74 -34.73
CA SER A 330 1.90 -7.02 -36.06
C SER A 330 0.43 -6.63 -36.13
N GLU A 331 -0.07 -6.31 -37.33
CA GLU A 331 -1.49 -5.97 -37.54
C GLU A 331 -2.44 -7.08 -37.06
N SER A 332 -2.04 -8.35 -37.23
CA SER A 332 -2.81 -9.48 -36.70
C SER A 332 -2.97 -9.40 -35.18
N LEU A 333 -1.88 -9.11 -34.46
CA LEU A 333 -1.91 -9.03 -33.00
C LEU A 333 -2.73 -7.83 -32.50
N ILE A 334 -2.66 -6.70 -33.20
CA ILE A 334 -3.50 -5.52 -32.90
C ILE A 334 -4.98 -5.90 -33.06
N ASN A 335 -5.33 -6.57 -34.16
CA ASN A 335 -6.70 -7.01 -34.40
C ASN A 335 -7.19 -8.02 -33.35
N ASP A 336 -6.34 -8.99 -32.96
CA ASP A 336 -6.67 -10.00 -31.95
C ASP A 336 -6.85 -9.39 -30.54
N THR A 337 -6.22 -8.24 -30.28
CA THR A 337 -6.28 -7.55 -28.99
C THR A 337 -7.16 -6.30 -28.98
N LYS A 338 -7.97 -6.10 -30.03
CA LYS A 338 -8.85 -4.93 -30.18
C LYS A 338 -9.83 -4.74 -29.03
N SER A 339 -10.19 -5.82 -28.34
CA SER A 339 -11.07 -5.79 -27.16
C SER A 339 -10.34 -5.57 -25.84
N CYS A 340 -9.02 -5.46 -25.83
CA CYS A 340 -8.21 -5.33 -24.62
C CYS A 340 -7.99 -3.85 -24.28
N PRO A 341 -8.66 -3.31 -23.25
CA PRO A 341 -8.51 -1.91 -22.89
C PRO A 341 -7.10 -1.63 -22.35
N PRO A 342 -6.59 -0.40 -22.53
CA PRO A 342 -5.25 -0.01 -22.11
C PRO A 342 -5.10 0.21 -20.61
N THR A 343 -6.20 0.10 -19.84
CA THR A 343 -6.18 0.25 -18.38
C THR A 343 -6.78 -0.96 -17.69
N ASN A 344 -6.26 -1.24 -16.49
CA ASN A 344 -6.80 -2.24 -15.59
C ASN A 344 -8.08 -1.78 -14.85
N ILE A 345 -8.59 -0.57 -15.12
CA ILE A 345 -9.72 0.03 -14.38
C ILE A 345 -10.97 -0.87 -14.45
N THR A 346 -11.21 -1.50 -15.61
CA THR A 346 -12.33 -2.44 -15.77
C THR A 346 -12.16 -3.63 -14.85
N VAL A 347 -10.97 -4.21 -14.78
CA VAL A 347 -10.66 -5.34 -13.88
C VAL A 347 -10.82 -4.93 -12.41
N GLU A 348 -10.28 -3.78 -12.01
CA GLU A 348 -10.44 -3.26 -10.64
C GLU A 348 -11.92 -3.05 -10.27
N ARG A 349 -12.74 -2.53 -11.20
CA ARG A 349 -14.19 -2.37 -11.00
C ARG A 349 -14.90 -3.71 -10.87
N LEU A 350 -14.51 -4.72 -11.65
CA LEU A 350 -15.07 -6.07 -11.58
C LEU A 350 -14.74 -6.72 -10.23
N MET A 351 -13.49 -6.62 -9.78
CA MET A 351 -13.06 -7.13 -8.48
C MET A 351 -13.78 -6.42 -7.33
N GLY A 352 -13.91 -5.09 -7.39
CA GLY A 352 -14.66 -4.35 -6.38
C GLY A 352 -16.16 -4.72 -6.33
N LYS A 353 -16.77 -5.07 -7.47
CA LYS A 353 -18.14 -5.60 -7.51
C LYS A 353 -18.21 -7.01 -6.92
N LEU A 354 -17.23 -7.87 -7.21
CA LEU A 354 -17.13 -9.23 -6.68
C LEU A 354 -17.03 -9.21 -5.16
N ASP A 355 -16.05 -8.47 -4.61
CA ASP A 355 -15.86 -8.32 -3.16
C ASP A 355 -17.11 -7.76 -2.47
N SER A 356 -17.70 -6.69 -3.02
CA SER A 356 -18.94 -6.14 -2.47
C SER A 356 -20.09 -7.15 -2.46
N GLN A 357 -20.21 -8.00 -3.48
CA GLN A 357 -21.27 -9.01 -3.54
C GLN A 357 -21.00 -10.18 -2.60
N LEU A 358 -19.75 -10.65 -2.50
CA LEU A 358 -19.33 -11.68 -1.55
C LEU A 358 -19.64 -11.25 -0.11
N ASN A 359 -19.34 -10.00 0.25
CA ASN A 359 -19.64 -9.46 1.57
C ASN A 359 -21.14 -9.32 1.83
N SER A 360 -21.94 -8.96 0.82
CA SER A 360 -23.40 -8.81 0.96
C SER A 360 -24.16 -10.14 0.97
N ALA A 361 -23.59 -11.18 0.37
CA ALA A 361 -24.22 -12.47 0.16
C ALA A 361 -23.24 -13.62 0.45
N PRO A 362 -22.77 -13.77 1.70
CA PRO A 362 -21.71 -14.71 2.07
C PRO A 362 -22.09 -16.18 1.88
N THR A 363 -23.39 -16.49 1.81
CA THR A 363 -23.91 -17.83 1.54
C THR A 363 -24.03 -18.15 0.05
N SER A 364 -23.83 -17.17 -0.84
CA SER A 364 -23.88 -17.37 -2.28
C SER A 364 -22.60 -18.00 -2.80
N ASN A 365 -22.74 -18.90 -3.77
CA ASN A 365 -21.58 -19.47 -4.46
C ASN A 365 -20.89 -18.38 -5.30
N ILE A 366 -19.55 -18.37 -5.28
CA ILE A 366 -18.69 -17.46 -6.06
C ILE A 366 -19.12 -17.47 -7.54
N SER A 367 -19.33 -18.65 -8.13
CA SER A 367 -19.73 -18.74 -9.54
C SER A 367 -21.08 -18.07 -9.84
N SER A 368 -22.02 -18.07 -8.87
CA SER A 368 -23.30 -17.38 -9.04
C SER A 368 -23.13 -15.85 -9.00
N ILE A 369 -22.25 -15.37 -8.12
CA ILE A 369 -21.89 -13.95 -8.02
C ILE A 369 -21.17 -13.50 -9.31
N GLU A 370 -20.15 -14.25 -9.76
CA GLU A 370 -19.42 -13.99 -11.00
C GLU A 370 -20.36 -13.95 -12.21
N ASN A 371 -21.22 -14.96 -12.37
CA ASN A 371 -22.20 -15.00 -13.47
C ASN A 371 -23.12 -13.78 -13.46
N ARG A 372 -23.56 -13.32 -12.27
CA ARG A 372 -24.38 -12.11 -12.16
C ARG A 372 -23.61 -10.85 -12.57
N ILE A 373 -22.33 -10.76 -12.20
CA ILE A 373 -21.46 -9.65 -12.57
C ILE A 373 -21.22 -9.65 -14.08
N LEU A 374 -20.87 -10.79 -14.66
CA LEU A 374 -20.66 -10.95 -16.10
C LEU A 374 -21.92 -10.63 -16.91
N PHE A 375 -23.07 -11.19 -16.51
CA PHE A 375 -24.36 -10.96 -17.17
C PHE A 375 -24.71 -9.46 -17.21
N ARG A 376 -24.44 -8.73 -16.12
CA ARG A 376 -24.69 -7.29 -16.03
C ARG A 376 -23.69 -6.46 -16.85
N ASN A 377 -22.40 -6.78 -16.81
CA ASN A 377 -21.38 -5.97 -17.48
C ASN A 377 -21.32 -6.20 -18.98
N ASN A 378 -21.70 -7.39 -19.44
CA ASN A 378 -21.74 -7.71 -20.87
C ASN A 378 -23.06 -7.29 -21.53
N ASN A 379 -23.93 -6.55 -20.84
CA ASN A 379 -25.28 -6.20 -21.28
C ASN A 379 -26.05 -7.42 -21.85
N THR A 380 -25.88 -8.58 -21.22
CA THR A 380 -26.39 -9.85 -21.76
C THR A 380 -27.91 -9.85 -21.87
N SER A 381 -28.60 -9.15 -20.97
CA SER A 381 -30.05 -8.94 -21.06
C SER A 381 -30.44 -8.22 -22.35
N ASP A 382 -29.76 -7.12 -22.69
CA ASP A 382 -30.08 -6.32 -23.87
C ASP A 382 -29.75 -7.11 -25.14
N TRP A 383 -28.59 -7.78 -25.17
CA TRP A 383 -28.22 -8.68 -26.26
C TRP A 383 -29.22 -9.82 -26.47
N LEU A 384 -29.74 -10.42 -25.38
CA LEU A 384 -30.78 -11.44 -25.46
C LEU A 384 -32.09 -10.85 -26.01
N ASN A 385 -32.49 -9.67 -25.55
CA ASN A 385 -33.72 -9.00 -25.98
C ASN A 385 -33.72 -8.65 -27.47
N LEU A 386 -32.55 -8.47 -28.09
CA LEU A 386 -32.41 -8.29 -29.54
C LEU A 386 -32.63 -9.58 -30.35
N LYS A 387 -32.69 -10.75 -29.71
CA LYS A 387 -32.94 -12.04 -30.39
C LYS A 387 -34.43 -12.36 -30.41
N SER A 388 -34.87 -13.17 -31.37
CA SER A 388 -36.23 -13.69 -31.40
C SER A 388 -36.53 -14.55 -30.17
N THR A 389 -37.80 -14.61 -29.76
CA THR A 389 -38.24 -15.33 -28.56
C THR A 389 -37.84 -16.81 -28.58
N ASN A 390 -37.87 -17.44 -29.77
CA ASN A 390 -37.42 -18.82 -29.94
C ASN A 390 -35.91 -18.96 -29.71
N LYS A 391 -35.11 -18.05 -30.26
CA LYS A 391 -33.65 -18.09 -30.09
C LYS A 391 -33.23 -17.78 -28.65
N GLN A 392 -33.94 -16.88 -27.97
CA GLN A 392 -33.74 -16.61 -26.54
C GLN A 392 -33.96 -17.88 -25.70
N LYS A 393 -35.09 -18.58 -25.91
CA LYS A 393 -35.40 -19.83 -25.20
C LYS A 393 -34.34 -20.90 -25.46
N GLU A 394 -33.88 -21.05 -26.70
CA GLU A 394 -32.83 -21.97 -27.08
C GLU A 394 -31.52 -21.69 -26.33
N ILE A 395 -31.07 -20.43 -26.32
CA ILE A 395 -29.84 -20.00 -25.62
C ILE A 395 -29.95 -20.27 -24.11
N ILE A 396 -31.07 -19.90 -23.49
CA ILE A 396 -31.29 -20.09 -22.04
C ILE A 396 -31.31 -21.58 -21.68
N ASN A 397 -31.99 -22.41 -22.48
CA ASN A 397 -32.02 -23.85 -22.25
C ASN A 397 -30.64 -24.49 -22.41
N SER A 398 -29.88 -24.09 -23.44
CA SER A 398 -28.51 -24.55 -23.63
C SER A 398 -27.61 -24.16 -22.44
N ALA A 399 -27.69 -22.91 -21.98
CA ALA A 399 -26.93 -22.45 -20.81
C ALA A 399 -27.29 -23.25 -19.53
N ARG A 400 -28.56 -23.59 -19.32
CA ARG A 400 -29.00 -24.43 -18.18
C ARG A 400 -28.38 -25.82 -18.23
N ILE A 401 -28.36 -26.45 -19.40
CA ILE A 401 -27.77 -27.79 -19.60
C ILE A 401 -26.25 -27.72 -19.33
N GLN A 402 -25.56 -26.75 -19.95
CA GLN A 402 -24.12 -26.57 -19.76
C GLN A 402 -23.74 -26.29 -18.30
N ASN A 403 -24.55 -25.52 -17.57
CA ASN A 403 -24.31 -25.23 -16.16
C ASN A 403 -24.31 -26.50 -15.30
N GLN A 404 -25.11 -27.52 -15.61
CA GLN A 404 -25.07 -28.79 -14.88
C GLN A 404 -23.72 -29.49 -15.06
N THR A 405 -23.18 -29.49 -16.28
CA THR A 405 -21.85 -30.04 -16.57
C THR A 405 -20.78 -29.27 -15.81
N VAL A 406 -20.77 -27.93 -15.90
CA VAL A 406 -19.81 -27.08 -15.19
C VAL A 406 -19.85 -27.31 -13.68
N MET A 407 -21.05 -27.43 -13.09
CA MET A 407 -21.20 -27.71 -11.66
C MET A 407 -20.66 -29.09 -11.26
N LYS A 408 -20.82 -30.12 -12.10
CA LYS A 408 -20.20 -31.43 -11.87
C LYS A 408 -18.68 -31.34 -11.93
N THR A 409 -18.13 -30.70 -12.96
CA THR A 409 -16.67 -30.54 -13.11
C THR A 409 -16.07 -29.71 -11.97
N SER A 410 -16.76 -28.67 -11.51
CA SER A 410 -16.32 -27.84 -10.38
C SER A 410 -16.28 -28.62 -9.06
N LYS A 411 -17.30 -29.46 -8.80
CA LYS A 411 -17.30 -30.36 -7.63
C LYS A 411 -16.14 -31.34 -7.67
N GLU A 412 -15.89 -31.95 -8.82
CA GLU A 412 -14.80 -32.89 -9.00
C GLU A 412 -13.43 -32.22 -8.80
N ARG A 413 -13.23 -31.03 -9.37
CA ARG A 413 -11.99 -30.26 -9.15
C ARG A 413 -11.77 -29.92 -7.67
N LYS A 414 -12.83 -29.54 -6.94
CA LYS A 414 -12.72 -29.30 -5.49
C LYS A 414 -12.34 -30.56 -4.72
N ARG A 415 -12.87 -31.72 -5.12
CA ARG A 415 -12.52 -33.02 -4.54
C ARG A 415 -11.04 -33.33 -4.76
N ILE A 416 -10.56 -33.18 -5.99
CA ILE A 416 -9.15 -33.40 -6.35
C ILE A 416 -8.22 -32.47 -5.54
N ILE A 417 -8.50 -31.16 -5.51
CA ILE A 417 -7.69 -30.19 -4.76
C ILE A 417 -7.67 -30.53 -3.25
N TYR A 418 -8.80 -30.99 -2.70
CA TYR A 418 -8.87 -31.39 -1.30
C TYR A 418 -8.05 -32.66 -1.02
N GLU A 419 -8.11 -33.65 -1.91
CA GLU A 419 -7.30 -34.86 -1.84
C GLU A 419 -5.80 -34.56 -1.98
N GLU A 420 -5.41 -33.66 -2.90
CA GLU A 420 -4.04 -33.17 -3.05
C GLU A 420 -3.57 -32.43 -1.79
N HIS A 421 -4.43 -31.60 -1.20
CA HIS A 421 -4.11 -30.92 0.05
C HIS A 421 -3.85 -31.91 1.18
N ILE A 422 -4.73 -32.91 1.37
CA ILE A 422 -4.52 -33.93 2.41
C ILE A 422 -3.17 -34.63 2.22
N LYS A 423 -2.86 -35.06 1.00
CA LYS A 423 -1.57 -35.69 0.70
C LYS A 423 -0.39 -34.78 1.01
N TYR A 424 -0.47 -33.51 0.64
CA TYR A 424 0.57 -32.52 0.96
C TYR A 424 0.77 -32.38 2.48
N TRP A 425 -0.32 -32.32 3.26
CA TRP A 425 -0.23 -32.23 4.73
C TRP A 425 0.35 -33.51 5.34
N ASP A 426 -0.02 -34.67 4.82
CA ASP A 426 0.54 -35.95 5.25
C ASP A 426 2.04 -36.05 4.88
N GLU A 427 2.45 -35.56 3.71
CA GLU A 427 3.85 -35.48 3.28
C GLU A 427 4.66 -34.48 4.12
N GLU A 428 4.14 -33.28 4.41
CA GLU A 428 4.79 -32.31 5.31
C GLU A 428 4.91 -32.80 6.75
N GLU A 429 3.94 -33.55 7.26
CA GLU A 429 4.02 -34.13 8.61
C GLU A 429 5.07 -35.25 8.67
N ASN A 430 5.28 -35.97 7.57
CA ASN A 430 6.33 -36.97 7.43
C ASN A 430 7.73 -36.37 7.14
N GLU A 431 7.82 -35.29 6.34
CA GLU A 431 9.07 -34.58 6.03
C GLU A 431 9.51 -33.62 7.15
N GLY A 432 8.57 -33.14 7.97
CA GLY A 432 8.81 -32.31 9.16
C GLY A 432 9.56 -33.04 10.29
N GLU A 433 9.69 -34.36 10.22
CA GLU A 433 10.61 -35.15 11.06
C GLU A 433 12.04 -35.23 10.48
N GLU A 434 12.29 -34.81 9.23
CA GLU A 434 13.57 -35.02 8.53
C GLU A 434 14.28 -33.75 8.00
N TYR A 435 13.61 -32.60 7.86
CA TYR A 435 14.22 -31.41 7.23
C TYR A 435 14.56 -30.25 8.20
N ASP A 436 15.72 -30.37 8.87
CA ASP A 436 16.47 -29.24 9.43
C ASP A 436 17.35 -28.64 8.31
N LEU A 437 16.76 -27.91 7.36
CA LEU A 437 17.48 -27.35 6.21
C LEU A 437 18.30 -26.10 6.53
N THR A 438 19.50 -26.10 5.96
CA THR A 438 20.65 -25.23 6.21
C THR A 438 20.52 -23.83 5.60
N VAL A 439 20.90 -22.86 6.42
CA VAL A 439 20.98 -21.39 6.23
C VAL A 439 21.65 -20.90 4.93
N GLU A 440 22.33 -21.75 4.17
CA GLU A 440 23.08 -21.38 2.96
C GLU A 440 22.19 -21.09 1.74
N GLU A 441 21.04 -21.76 1.60
CA GLU A 441 20.15 -21.53 0.45
C GLU A 441 19.45 -20.16 0.52
N LEU A 442 19.25 -19.62 1.73
CA LEU A 442 18.65 -18.30 1.97
C LEU A 442 19.63 -17.12 1.76
N GLN A 443 20.93 -17.37 1.61
CA GLN A 443 21.93 -16.30 1.44
C GLN A 443 22.02 -15.79 -0.01
N THR A 444 21.62 -16.60 -0.99
CA THR A 444 21.73 -16.28 -2.42
C THR A 444 20.69 -15.26 -2.88
N ASP A 445 19.52 -15.21 -2.23
CA ASP A 445 18.42 -14.29 -2.57
C ASP A 445 18.58 -12.86 -1.99
N LEU A 446 19.59 -12.64 -1.14
CA LEU A 446 19.75 -11.42 -0.34
C LEU A 446 20.73 -10.38 -0.93
N THR A 447 21.49 -10.72 -1.98
CA THR A 447 22.58 -9.89 -2.51
C THR A 447 22.18 -8.86 -3.58
N GLU A 448 20.94 -8.86 -4.09
CA GLU A 448 20.54 -7.91 -5.13
C GLU A 448 19.87 -6.62 -4.59
N ASN A 449 20.63 -5.53 -4.68
CA ASN A 449 20.34 -4.14 -4.27
C ASN A 449 19.08 -3.53 -4.92
N ASN A 450 17.88 -3.82 -4.40
CA ASN A 450 16.63 -3.26 -4.94
C ASN A 450 15.71 -2.59 -3.89
N LEU A 451 16.29 -1.94 -2.88
CA LEU A 451 15.60 -1.64 -1.61
C LEU A 451 14.76 -0.35 -1.59
N PHE A 452 15.10 0.66 -2.41
CA PHE A 452 14.25 1.86 -2.54
C PHE A 452 13.05 1.59 -3.47
N ILE A 453 13.25 0.77 -4.51
CA ILE A 453 12.23 0.35 -5.48
C ILE A 453 11.26 -0.64 -4.85
N LYS A 454 11.70 -1.57 -3.99
CA LYS A 454 10.83 -2.47 -3.22
C LYS A 454 9.87 -1.73 -2.26
N GLY A 455 10.20 -0.51 -1.82
CA GLY A 455 9.30 0.33 -1.00
C GLY A 455 8.13 0.91 -1.79
N LEU A 456 8.33 1.20 -3.08
CA LEU A 456 7.30 1.59 -4.04
C LEU A 456 6.54 0.36 -4.59
N LEU A 457 7.20 -0.79 -4.78
CA LEU A 457 6.55 -2.05 -5.19
C LEU A 457 5.72 -2.70 -4.07
N LYS A 458 6.09 -2.53 -2.79
CA LYS A 458 5.22 -2.93 -1.66
C LYS A 458 3.93 -2.09 -1.57
N PHE A 459 3.86 -0.97 -2.29
CA PHE A 459 2.62 -0.23 -2.49
C PHE A 459 1.63 -1.04 -3.35
N GLU A 460 2.10 -1.81 -4.33
CA GLU A 460 1.29 -2.78 -5.10
C GLU A 460 0.94 -3.99 -4.25
N ALA A 461 1.88 -4.60 -3.53
CA ALA A 461 1.57 -5.77 -2.70
C ALA A 461 0.56 -5.48 -1.57
N LEU A 462 0.53 -4.26 -1.01
CA LEU A 462 -0.49 -3.82 -0.04
C LEU A 462 -1.81 -3.37 -0.69
N VAL A 463 -1.81 -3.09 -2.00
CA VAL A 463 -3.01 -2.84 -2.80
C VAL A 463 -3.60 -4.16 -3.30
N GLU A 464 -2.78 -5.16 -3.62
CA GLU A 464 -3.16 -6.53 -3.99
C GLU A 464 -3.62 -7.36 -2.77
N TYR A 465 -3.01 -7.22 -1.58
CA TYR A 465 -3.50 -7.91 -0.36
C TYR A 465 -4.79 -7.31 0.24
N GLN A 466 -5.37 -6.29 -0.39
CA GLN A 466 -6.68 -5.72 -0.02
C GLN A 466 -7.67 -5.74 -1.21
N CYS A 467 -7.41 -6.56 -2.23
CA CYS A 467 -8.37 -6.93 -3.28
C CYS A 467 -8.83 -8.37 -3.08
#